data_AF-A0A1Y0MQ11-F1
#
_entry.id   AF-A0A1Y0MQ11-F1
#
_cell.length_a   1.000
_cell.length_b   1.000
_cell.length_c   1.000
_cell.angle_alpha   90.00
_cell.angle_beta   90.00
_cell.angle_gamma   90.00
#
_symmetry.space_group_name_H-M   'P 1'
#
loop_
_entity.id
_entity.type
_entity.pdbx_description
1 polymer ?
#
loop_
_entity_poly.entity_id
_entity_poly.type
_entity_poly.pdbx_seq_one_letter_code
_entity_poly.pdbx_strand_id
1 'polypeptide(L)'
;MENYLTDAKILLLREIQSNPDDPDYNEPFIDESRLDYYLERLSALHANIIEEPMLDSIFGPLNIHVNVEYMPTVYHRGILMAAPYDPSWVDPYLETGLSGIPEFDALIETYSFEEVSSFITGSGSFFLWIETTEDALNIIPIASDFDALEIISSASPDTDINYRFNYTGVPFTLPGGASAEVCDIVFIEDDVRFYIAGGDCPLGCEQFTGWTFNVSETCEVSFLDVPEFDSDRIVVYPNPATDLLKIQGGGTSFTLKLFTMDGRQLEPNMIAENTIDVSGLNAGLYVLKVTDLKGDSVTKTVIIN
;
A
#
# COMPACT_ATOMS: atom_id res chain seq x y z
N MET A 1 -4.43 16.75 -12.92
CA MET A 1 -4.26 17.30 -11.55
C MET A 1 -5.39 16.86 -10.62
N GLU A 2 -6.61 16.64 -11.13
CA GLU A 2 -7.69 15.95 -10.38
C GLU A 2 -7.26 14.55 -9.87
N ASN A 3 -6.42 13.81 -10.62
CA ASN A 3 -6.06 12.43 -10.29
C ASN A 3 -5.29 12.21 -8.97
N TYR A 4 -4.73 13.25 -8.33
CA TYR A 4 -3.93 13.10 -7.10
C TYR A 4 -4.39 14.02 -5.95
N LEU A 5 -5.53 14.71 -6.12
CA LEU A 5 -6.10 15.50 -5.04
C LEU A 5 -6.52 14.62 -3.86
N THR A 6 -7.17 13.49 -4.15
CA THR A 6 -7.56 12.48 -3.16
C THR A 6 -6.33 11.87 -2.49
N ASP A 7 -5.27 11.58 -3.24
CA ASP A 7 -4.00 11.09 -2.69
C ASP A 7 -3.40 12.08 -1.69
N ALA A 8 -3.37 13.37 -2.03
CA ALA A 8 -2.90 14.43 -1.13
C ALA A 8 -3.74 14.51 0.15
N LYS A 9 -5.08 14.42 0.02
CA LYS A 9 -6.00 14.41 1.18
C LYS A 9 -5.72 13.22 2.11
N ILE A 10 -5.55 12.02 1.54
CA ILE A 10 -5.26 10.80 2.31
C ILE A 10 -3.90 10.90 3.00
N LEU A 11 -2.88 11.45 2.34
CA LEU A 11 -1.55 11.63 2.94
C LEU A 11 -1.59 12.56 4.15
N LEU A 12 -2.30 13.69 4.04
CA LEU A 12 -2.49 14.61 5.15
C LEU A 12 -3.30 13.96 6.29
N LEU A 13 -4.38 13.24 5.98
CA LEU A 13 -5.11 12.47 7.00
C LEU A 13 -4.24 11.42 7.67
N ARG A 14 -3.33 10.77 6.93
CA ARG A 14 -2.39 9.81 7.49
C ARG A 14 -1.47 10.46 8.53
N GLU A 15 -0.96 11.67 8.24
CA GLU A 15 -0.18 12.46 9.19
C GLU A 15 -1.00 12.77 10.44
N ILE A 16 -2.19 13.39 10.26
CA ILE A 16 -3.10 13.78 11.33
C ILE A 16 -3.44 12.58 12.22
N GLN A 17 -3.94 11.49 11.65
CA GLN A 17 -4.42 10.32 12.41
C GLN A 17 -3.29 9.54 13.10
N SER A 18 -2.05 9.64 12.59
CA SER A 18 -0.88 9.02 13.23
C SER A 18 -0.41 9.76 14.48
N ASN A 19 -0.86 11.00 14.69
CA ASN A 19 -0.44 11.85 15.79
C ASN A 19 -1.64 12.44 16.55
N PRO A 20 -2.05 11.85 17.69
CA PRO A 20 -3.14 12.38 18.51
C PRO A 20 -2.96 13.81 19.05
N ASP A 21 -1.73 14.33 19.04
CA ASP A 21 -1.42 15.71 19.44
C ASP A 21 -1.47 16.69 18.25
N ASP A 22 -1.77 16.23 17.03
CA ASP A 22 -1.95 17.08 15.85
C ASP A 22 -3.12 18.06 16.08
N PRO A 23 -2.97 19.36 15.76
CA PRO A 23 -4.02 20.35 15.96
C PRO A 23 -5.34 20.01 15.25
N ASP A 24 -5.29 19.30 14.13
CA ASP A 24 -6.46 18.96 13.32
C ASP A 24 -6.97 17.54 13.61
N TYR A 25 -6.42 16.85 14.62
CA TYR A 25 -6.83 15.48 14.97
C TYR A 25 -8.33 15.35 15.24
N ASN A 26 -8.94 16.37 15.85
CA ASN A 26 -10.36 16.40 16.18
C ASN A 26 -11.19 17.24 15.19
N GLU A 27 -10.60 17.70 14.09
CA GLU A 27 -11.31 18.48 13.08
C GLU A 27 -11.84 17.53 11.98
N PRO A 28 -13.17 17.51 11.72
CA PRO A 28 -13.78 16.64 10.70
C PRO A 28 -13.33 16.94 9.27
N PHE A 29 -13.13 18.22 8.98
CA PHE A 29 -12.76 18.71 7.65
C PHE A 29 -11.26 18.92 7.56
N ILE A 30 -10.69 18.58 6.40
CA ILE A 30 -9.27 18.75 6.11
C ILE A 30 -8.99 20.24 5.85
N ASP A 31 -8.01 20.82 6.55
CA ASP A 31 -7.53 22.18 6.28
C ASP A 31 -6.81 22.24 4.93
N GLU A 32 -7.42 22.94 3.96
CA GLU A 32 -6.84 23.14 2.62
C GLU A 32 -5.45 23.77 2.66
N SER A 33 -5.14 24.60 3.66
CA SER A 33 -3.83 25.27 3.76
C SER A 33 -2.68 24.31 4.08
N ARG A 34 -2.96 23.17 4.70
CA ARG A 34 -1.99 22.09 4.93
C ARG A 34 -1.89 21.14 3.75
N LEU A 35 -2.91 21.08 2.91
CA LEU A 35 -2.97 20.21 1.74
C LEU A 35 -1.96 20.65 0.66
N ASP A 36 -1.70 21.95 0.57
CA ASP A 36 -0.77 22.56 -0.39
C ASP A 36 0.61 21.88 -0.35
N TYR A 37 1.13 21.55 0.84
CA TYR A 37 2.42 20.86 1.00
C TYR A 37 2.53 19.57 0.17
N TYR A 38 1.49 18.73 0.24
CA TYR A 38 1.42 17.45 -0.46
C TYR A 38 1.10 17.63 -1.94
N LEU A 39 0.11 18.49 -2.23
CA LEU A 39 -0.37 18.72 -3.58
C LEU A 39 0.71 19.37 -4.47
N GLU A 40 1.47 20.32 -3.94
CA GLU A 40 2.58 20.96 -4.65
C GLU A 40 3.68 19.95 -5.01
N ARG A 41 4.06 19.07 -4.08
CA ARG A 41 5.11 18.06 -4.32
C ARG A 41 4.68 17.00 -5.32
N LEU A 42 3.45 16.48 -5.21
CA LEU A 42 2.90 15.56 -6.21
C LEU A 42 2.77 16.22 -7.58
N SER A 43 2.37 17.50 -7.62
CA SER A 43 2.28 18.28 -8.85
C SER A 43 3.65 18.54 -9.48
N ALA A 44 4.69 18.80 -8.68
CA ALA A 44 6.05 18.97 -9.15
C ALA A 44 6.56 17.68 -9.83
N LEU A 45 6.34 16.52 -9.21
CA LEU A 45 6.69 15.22 -9.80
C LEU A 45 5.97 15.00 -11.13
N HIS A 46 4.67 15.26 -11.19
CA HIS A 46 3.91 15.12 -12.43
C HIS A 46 4.34 16.13 -13.52
N ALA A 47 4.74 17.35 -13.15
CA ALA A 47 5.20 18.35 -14.12
C ALA A 47 6.56 17.98 -14.75
N ASN A 48 7.40 17.21 -14.05
CA ASN A 48 8.73 16.80 -14.48
C ASN A 48 8.78 15.47 -15.25
N ILE A 49 7.62 14.91 -15.63
CA ILE A 49 7.52 13.63 -16.37
C ILE A 49 8.35 13.60 -17.66
N ILE A 50 8.51 14.72 -18.35
CA ILE A 50 9.29 14.81 -19.59
C ILE A 50 10.79 14.69 -19.31
N GLU A 51 11.26 15.26 -18.20
CA GLU A 51 12.67 15.31 -17.82
C GLU A 51 13.10 14.01 -17.12
N GLU A 52 12.15 13.34 -16.44
CA GLU A 52 12.35 12.10 -15.71
C GLU A 52 11.42 10.99 -16.26
N PRO A 53 11.87 10.19 -17.24
CA PRO A 53 11.04 9.16 -17.90
C PRO A 53 10.47 8.09 -16.94
N MET A 54 11.07 7.92 -15.76
CA MET A 54 10.54 7.03 -14.72
C MET A 54 9.20 7.54 -14.16
N LEU A 55 9.02 8.86 -14.03
CA LEU A 55 7.79 9.46 -13.57
C LEU A 55 6.64 9.23 -14.56
N ASP A 56 6.92 9.21 -15.87
CA ASP A 56 5.92 8.85 -16.90
C ASP A 56 5.35 7.44 -16.64
N SER A 57 6.25 6.51 -16.29
CA SER A 57 5.87 5.13 -15.98
C SER A 57 5.04 5.03 -14.70
N ILE A 58 5.40 5.80 -13.67
CA ILE A 58 4.72 5.82 -12.36
C ILE A 58 3.30 6.40 -12.47
N PHE A 59 3.17 7.57 -13.09
CA PHE A 59 1.89 8.29 -13.17
C PHE A 59 0.96 7.76 -14.26
N GLY A 60 1.50 7.12 -15.30
CA GLY A 60 0.71 6.57 -16.40
C GLY A 60 0.50 5.06 -16.26
N PRO A 61 1.37 4.21 -16.84
CA PRO A 61 1.21 2.76 -16.85
C PRO A 61 1.02 2.10 -15.48
N LEU A 62 1.80 2.49 -14.46
CA LEU A 62 1.74 1.86 -13.14
C LEU A 62 0.58 2.40 -12.29
N ASN A 63 0.10 3.62 -12.58
CA ASN A 63 -1.04 4.25 -11.91
C ASN A 63 -1.00 4.10 -10.38
N ILE A 64 0.11 4.52 -9.76
CA ILE A 64 0.34 4.35 -8.32
C ILE A 64 -0.44 5.41 -7.52
N HIS A 65 -1.25 4.95 -6.56
CA HIS A 65 -2.02 5.81 -5.65
C HIS A 65 -1.67 5.48 -4.19
N VAL A 66 -2.02 6.39 -3.28
CA VAL A 66 -1.87 6.21 -1.82
C VAL A 66 -2.77 5.07 -1.35
N ASN A 67 -2.25 4.24 -0.45
CA ASN A 67 -3.01 3.16 0.17
C ASN A 67 -3.70 3.64 1.44
N VAL A 68 -5.00 3.38 1.58
CA VAL A 68 -5.77 3.76 2.78
C VAL A 68 -5.79 2.68 3.85
N GLU A 69 -5.39 1.45 3.54
CA GLU A 69 -5.49 0.32 4.47
C GLU A 69 -4.11 -0.19 4.89
N TYR A 70 -3.17 -0.25 3.96
CA TYR A 70 -1.85 -0.86 4.11
C TYR A 70 -0.88 0.07 4.84
N MET A 71 -0.86 -0.05 6.18
CA MET A 71 0.20 0.39 7.12
C MET A 71 0.75 1.83 6.96
N PRO A 72 0.21 2.83 7.67
CA PRO A 72 -0.94 2.77 8.58
C PRO A 72 -2.27 2.93 7.84
N THR A 73 -3.31 2.38 8.45
CA THR A 73 -4.70 2.53 8.00
C THR A 73 -5.17 3.98 8.19
N VAL A 74 -5.86 4.52 7.20
CA VAL A 74 -6.40 5.90 7.15
C VAL A 74 -7.91 5.86 7.02
N TYR A 75 -8.60 6.29 8.07
CA TYR A 75 -10.05 6.32 8.09
C TYR A 75 -10.56 7.60 7.46
N HIS A 76 -10.90 7.52 6.18
CA HIS A 76 -11.23 8.69 5.35
C HIS A 76 -12.70 8.77 4.93
N ARG A 77 -13.46 7.65 4.98
CA ARG A 77 -14.85 7.61 4.50
C ARG A 77 -15.87 6.82 5.32
N GLY A 78 -15.49 5.71 5.97
CA GLY A 78 -16.44 4.74 6.51
C GLY A 78 -16.62 4.77 8.03
N ILE A 79 -17.85 4.59 8.50
CA ILE A 79 -18.17 4.37 9.92
C ILE A 79 -19.01 3.10 10.04
N LEU A 80 -18.61 2.23 10.97
CA LEU A 80 -19.41 1.09 11.41
C LEU A 80 -20.05 1.41 12.75
N MET A 81 -21.37 1.25 12.84
CA MET A 81 -22.15 1.51 14.05
C MET A 81 -22.92 0.28 14.48
N ALA A 82 -23.10 0.15 15.80
CA ALA A 82 -24.01 -0.78 16.42
C ALA A 82 -24.96 -0.04 17.35
N ALA A 83 -26.23 -0.44 17.33
CA ALA A 83 -27.28 0.08 18.19
C ALA A 83 -28.22 -1.05 18.62
N PRO A 84 -28.99 -0.89 19.72
CA PRO A 84 -30.13 -1.76 19.98
C PRO A 84 -31.17 -1.55 18.87
N TYR A 85 -31.81 -2.63 18.43
CA TYR A 85 -32.94 -2.50 17.51
C TYR A 85 -34.13 -1.85 18.25
N ASP A 86 -34.41 -0.60 17.87
CA ASP A 86 -35.61 0.13 18.29
C ASP A 86 -36.41 0.55 17.03
N PRO A 87 -37.61 -0.02 16.83
CA PRO A 87 -38.43 0.28 15.64
C PRO A 87 -38.86 1.75 15.56
N SER A 88 -38.74 2.55 16.64
CA SER A 88 -39.13 3.96 16.59
C SER A 88 -38.26 4.81 15.66
N TRP A 89 -37.01 4.37 15.41
CA TRP A 89 -36.05 5.10 14.56
C TRP A 89 -35.39 4.21 13.51
N VAL A 90 -35.17 2.91 13.79
CA VAL A 90 -34.54 1.99 12.84
C VAL A 90 -35.45 1.73 11.64
N ASP A 91 -36.73 1.46 11.86
CA ASP A 91 -37.66 1.17 10.75
C ASP A 91 -37.85 2.39 9.83
N PRO A 92 -38.08 3.63 10.34
CA PRO A 92 -38.09 4.83 9.50
C PRO A 92 -36.79 5.05 8.72
N TYR A 93 -35.63 4.81 9.35
CA TYR A 93 -34.34 4.95 8.69
C TYR A 93 -34.22 3.98 7.51
N LEU A 94 -34.53 2.70 7.73
CA LEU A 94 -34.46 1.68 6.68
C LEU A 94 -35.46 1.91 5.53
N GLU A 95 -36.59 2.55 5.80
CA GLU A 95 -37.61 2.84 4.78
C GLU A 95 -37.33 4.12 4.00
N THR A 96 -36.74 5.13 4.64
CA THR A 96 -36.71 6.51 4.10
C THR A 96 -35.33 7.16 4.09
N GLY A 97 -34.33 6.56 4.73
CA GLY A 97 -33.02 7.14 4.98
C GLY A 97 -32.98 8.15 6.15
N LEU A 98 -34.13 8.39 6.81
CA LEU A 98 -34.24 9.32 7.94
C LEU A 98 -34.70 8.59 9.19
N SER A 99 -33.95 8.73 10.28
CA SER A 99 -34.26 8.09 11.56
C SER A 99 -35.37 8.80 12.32
N GLY A 100 -35.58 10.10 12.05
CA GLY A 100 -36.46 10.96 12.85
C GLY A 100 -35.81 11.43 14.16
N ILE A 101 -34.54 11.09 14.39
CA ILE A 101 -33.72 11.59 15.49
C ILE A 101 -32.89 12.76 14.94
N PRO A 102 -33.18 14.02 15.33
CA PRO A 102 -32.57 15.20 14.72
C PRO A 102 -31.04 15.22 14.78
N GLU A 103 -30.45 14.76 15.89
CA GLU A 103 -29.00 14.75 16.08
C GLU A 103 -28.32 13.73 15.14
N PHE A 104 -28.92 12.55 14.96
CA PHE A 104 -28.42 11.52 14.06
C PHE A 104 -28.56 11.96 12.59
N ASP A 105 -29.76 12.42 12.23
CA ASP A 105 -30.05 12.84 10.85
C ASP A 105 -29.19 14.05 10.44
N ALA A 106 -28.91 14.97 11.38
CA ALA A 106 -28.02 16.11 11.13
C ALA A 106 -26.57 15.67 10.87
N LEU A 107 -26.04 14.65 11.56
CA LEU A 107 -24.70 14.12 11.29
C LEU A 107 -24.63 13.45 9.91
N ILE A 108 -25.65 12.67 9.55
CA ILE A 108 -25.77 12.05 8.22
C ILE A 108 -25.77 13.12 7.12
N GLU A 109 -26.60 14.16 7.28
CA GLU A 109 -26.72 15.24 6.28
C GLU A 109 -25.46 16.11 6.21
N THR A 110 -24.89 16.51 7.36
CA THR A 110 -23.75 17.44 7.42
C THR A 110 -22.51 16.87 6.73
N TYR A 111 -22.30 15.56 6.85
CA TYR A 111 -21.12 14.88 6.31
C TYR A 111 -21.44 14.00 5.10
N SER A 112 -22.64 14.16 4.50
CA SER A 112 -23.05 13.49 3.27
C SER A 112 -22.89 11.96 3.32
N PHE A 113 -23.33 11.31 4.41
CA PHE A 113 -23.26 9.86 4.55
C PHE A 113 -24.38 9.13 3.82
N GLU A 114 -24.03 8.02 3.18
CA GLU A 114 -24.96 7.07 2.56
C GLU A 114 -24.82 5.69 3.19
N GLU A 115 -25.91 4.93 3.25
CA GLU A 115 -25.89 3.54 3.71
C GLU A 115 -25.16 2.64 2.70
N VAL A 116 -24.10 1.96 3.17
CA VAL A 116 -23.44 0.89 2.44
C VAL A 116 -24.15 -0.43 2.70
N SER A 117 -24.39 -0.74 3.97
CA SER A 117 -25.12 -1.95 4.37
C SER A 117 -25.67 -1.85 5.78
N SER A 118 -26.73 -2.60 6.05
CA SER A 118 -27.29 -2.73 7.39
C SER A 118 -27.86 -4.12 7.63
N PHE A 119 -27.89 -4.54 8.90
CA PHE A 119 -28.54 -5.80 9.29
C PHE A 119 -28.98 -5.80 10.75
N ILE A 120 -30.01 -6.60 11.03
CA ILE A 120 -30.52 -6.82 12.39
C ILE A 120 -30.20 -8.26 12.78
N THR A 121 -29.56 -8.41 13.94
CA THR A 121 -29.24 -9.71 14.53
C THR A 121 -30.45 -10.30 15.25
N GLY A 122 -30.51 -11.63 15.37
CA GLY A 122 -31.56 -12.30 16.15
C GLY A 122 -31.55 -11.96 17.66
N SER A 123 -30.47 -11.36 18.17
CA SER A 123 -30.34 -10.83 19.53
C SER A 123 -30.93 -9.43 19.71
N GLY A 124 -31.42 -8.79 18.63
CA GLY A 124 -31.98 -7.45 18.69
C GLY A 124 -30.95 -6.32 18.64
N SER A 125 -29.79 -6.57 18.03
CA SER A 125 -28.81 -5.52 17.71
C SER A 125 -28.91 -5.16 16.23
N PHE A 126 -28.93 -3.87 15.93
CA PHE A 126 -28.86 -3.27 14.61
C PHE A 126 -27.42 -2.85 14.32
N PHE A 127 -26.92 -3.22 13.14
CA PHE A 127 -25.62 -2.79 12.63
C PHE A 127 -25.83 -1.98 11.35
N LEU A 128 -25.07 -0.90 11.23
CA LEU A 128 -25.15 0.04 10.12
C LEU A 128 -23.75 0.44 9.71
N TRP A 129 -23.43 0.25 8.43
CA TRP A 129 -22.23 0.76 7.80
C TRP A 129 -22.63 1.87 6.83
N ILE A 130 -22.08 3.06 7.07
CA ILE A 130 -22.23 4.24 6.22
C ILE A 130 -20.87 4.69 5.67
N GLU A 131 -20.89 5.28 4.48
CA GLU A 131 -19.75 5.96 3.88
C GLU A 131 -20.13 7.35 3.40
N THR A 132 -19.25 8.33 3.58
CA THR A 132 -19.46 9.66 3.01
C THR A 132 -19.24 9.67 1.50
N THR A 133 -20.01 10.48 0.78
CA THR A 133 -19.81 10.78 -0.63
C THR A 133 -18.66 11.77 -0.86
N GLU A 134 -18.16 12.43 0.18
CA GLU A 134 -16.97 13.27 0.10
C GLU A 134 -15.73 12.44 -0.22
N ASP A 135 -14.75 13.03 -0.93
CA ASP A 135 -13.53 12.31 -1.32
C ASP A 135 -12.75 11.78 -0.11
N ALA A 136 -12.71 12.58 0.97
CA ALA A 136 -12.04 12.25 2.22
C ALA A 136 -12.46 13.24 3.33
N LEU A 137 -12.85 12.70 4.48
CA LEU A 137 -13.06 13.43 5.74
C LEU A 137 -12.21 12.78 6.83
N ASN A 138 -11.92 13.52 7.91
CA ASN A 138 -11.32 12.91 9.09
C ASN A 138 -12.42 12.18 9.88
N ILE A 139 -12.49 10.85 9.71
CA ILE A 139 -13.60 10.07 10.26
C ILE A 139 -13.48 9.86 11.77
N ILE A 140 -12.29 9.95 12.35
CA ILE A 140 -12.08 9.73 13.79
C ILE A 140 -12.98 10.62 14.66
N PRO A 141 -12.98 11.96 14.53
CA PRO A 141 -13.87 12.82 15.32
C PRO A 141 -15.35 12.59 14.99
N ILE A 142 -15.69 12.36 13.71
CA ILE A 142 -17.08 12.15 13.29
C ILE A 142 -17.66 10.86 13.91
N ALA A 143 -16.89 9.77 13.92
CA ALA A 143 -17.30 8.54 14.58
C ALA A 143 -17.49 8.74 16.09
N SER A 144 -16.67 9.58 16.72
CA SER A 144 -16.86 9.95 18.13
C SER A 144 -18.16 10.72 18.36
N ASP A 145 -18.59 11.56 17.42
CA ASP A 145 -19.86 12.27 17.51
C ASP A 145 -21.05 11.30 17.41
N PHE A 146 -20.98 10.30 16.54
CA PHE A 146 -21.98 9.22 16.48
C PHE A 146 -21.98 8.36 17.77
N ASP A 147 -20.80 8.02 18.30
CA ASP A 147 -20.65 7.21 19.52
C ASP A 147 -21.23 7.91 20.75
N ALA A 148 -21.28 9.25 20.75
CA ALA A 148 -21.84 10.05 21.82
C ALA A 148 -23.38 10.08 21.84
N LEU A 149 -24.06 9.62 20.78
CA LEU A 149 -25.52 9.58 20.71
C LEU A 149 -26.08 8.45 21.59
N GLU A 150 -27.08 8.74 22.41
CA GLU A 150 -27.68 7.74 23.34
C GLU A 150 -28.29 6.52 22.63
N ILE A 151 -28.71 6.68 21.37
CA ILE A 151 -29.28 5.58 20.56
C ILE A 151 -28.20 4.62 20.04
N ILE A 152 -26.94 5.04 20.00
CA ILE A 152 -25.81 4.27 19.49
C ILE A 152 -25.13 3.55 20.65
N SER A 153 -24.86 2.26 20.49
CA SER A 153 -24.10 1.46 21.46
C SER A 153 -22.60 1.53 21.24
N SER A 154 -22.19 1.64 19.98
CA SER A 154 -20.81 1.89 19.58
C SER A 154 -20.75 2.43 18.15
N ALA A 155 -19.92 3.43 17.89
CA ALA A 155 -19.51 3.85 16.56
C ALA A 155 -17.99 3.87 16.45
N SER A 156 -17.46 3.31 15.37
CA SER A 156 -16.02 3.30 15.12
C SER A 156 -15.72 3.63 13.67
N PRO A 157 -14.61 4.34 13.39
CA PRO A 157 -14.09 4.45 12.04
C PRO A 157 -13.84 3.06 11.45
N ASP A 158 -14.16 2.90 10.18
CA ASP A 158 -14.04 1.64 9.46
C ASP A 158 -13.42 1.86 8.07
N THR A 159 -12.73 0.84 7.58
CA THR A 159 -12.25 0.79 6.20
C THR A 159 -12.29 -0.64 5.70
N ASP A 160 -12.66 -0.81 4.43
CA ASP A 160 -12.68 -2.13 3.82
C ASP A 160 -11.25 -2.65 3.60
N ILE A 161 -10.99 -3.89 4.03
CA ILE A 161 -9.76 -4.64 3.76
C ILE A 161 -9.47 -4.76 2.26
N ASN A 162 -10.50 -4.72 1.42
CA ASN A 162 -10.35 -4.75 -0.03
C ASN A 162 -9.57 -3.54 -0.56
N TYR A 163 -9.57 -2.41 0.16
CA TYR A 163 -8.74 -1.25 -0.20
C TYR A 163 -7.24 -1.48 0.00
N ARG A 164 -6.84 -2.57 0.69
CA ARG A 164 -5.43 -2.99 0.74
C ARG A 164 -4.88 -3.24 -0.67
N PHE A 165 -5.67 -3.92 -1.49
CA PHE A 165 -5.28 -4.36 -2.83
C PHE A 165 -5.62 -3.29 -3.88
N ASN A 166 -5.00 -2.13 -3.76
CA ASN A 166 -5.32 -0.93 -4.54
C ASN A 166 -4.56 -0.80 -5.88
N TYR A 167 -3.66 -1.72 -6.22
CA TYR A 167 -2.91 -1.62 -7.47
C TYR A 167 -3.81 -1.87 -8.69
N THR A 168 -3.96 -0.85 -9.53
CA THR A 168 -4.82 -0.88 -10.74
C THR A 168 -4.06 -0.63 -12.04
N GLY A 169 -2.74 -0.49 -11.96
CA GLY A 169 -1.88 -0.29 -13.13
C GLY A 169 -1.78 -1.49 -14.06
N VAL A 170 -0.95 -1.36 -15.09
CA VAL A 170 -0.64 -2.48 -15.99
C VAL A 170 -0.06 -3.66 -15.21
N PRO A 171 -0.29 -4.92 -15.63
CA PRO A 171 0.29 -6.08 -14.95
C PRO A 171 1.80 -5.91 -14.78
N PHE A 172 2.23 -5.87 -13.52
CA PHE A 172 3.62 -5.67 -13.15
C PHE A 172 4.06 -6.87 -12.33
N THR A 173 5.12 -7.53 -12.79
CA THR A 173 5.75 -8.61 -12.04
C THR A 173 6.84 -7.99 -11.19
N LEU A 174 6.65 -8.07 -9.88
CA LEU A 174 7.65 -7.67 -8.91
C LEU A 174 8.94 -8.44 -9.16
N PRO A 175 10.06 -7.91 -8.68
CA PRO A 175 11.35 -8.54 -8.92
C PRO A 175 11.30 -10.04 -8.57
N GLY A 176 10.63 -10.40 -7.46
CA GLY A 176 10.47 -11.79 -7.02
C GLY A 176 9.30 -12.49 -7.71
N GLY A 177 8.96 -12.20 -8.94
CA GLY A 177 7.91 -12.97 -9.62
C GLY A 177 6.48 -12.85 -9.08
N ALA A 178 6.24 -12.21 -7.93
CA ALA A 178 4.89 -11.91 -7.46
C ALA A 178 4.25 -10.88 -8.38
N SER A 179 2.93 -10.95 -8.54
CA SER A 179 2.18 -9.88 -9.19
C SER A 179 2.11 -8.68 -8.26
N ALA A 180 2.13 -7.48 -8.83
CA ALA A 180 1.76 -6.27 -8.13
C ALA A 180 0.29 -6.34 -7.68
N GLU A 181 0.06 -6.15 -6.39
CA GLU A 181 -1.26 -6.24 -5.76
C GLU A 181 -1.57 -5.00 -4.92
N VAL A 182 -0.53 -4.36 -4.39
CA VAL A 182 -0.59 -3.18 -3.51
C VAL A 182 0.28 -2.10 -4.12
N CYS A 183 -0.13 -0.85 -4.04
CA CYS A 183 0.74 0.30 -4.27
C CYS A 183 0.46 1.40 -3.26
N ASP A 184 1.43 2.28 -3.06
CA ASP A 184 1.30 3.37 -2.10
C ASP A 184 2.30 4.49 -2.40
N ILE A 185 2.00 5.66 -1.86
CA ILE A 185 2.88 6.82 -1.87
C ILE A 185 3.14 7.18 -0.41
N VAL A 186 4.41 7.33 -0.06
CA VAL A 186 4.85 7.69 1.30
C VAL A 186 5.84 8.84 1.25
N PHE A 187 5.80 9.66 2.29
CA PHE A 187 6.75 10.74 2.49
C PHE A 187 7.77 10.31 3.53
N ILE A 188 9.05 10.43 3.18
CA ILE A 188 10.17 10.12 4.06
C ILE A 188 10.96 11.42 4.19
N GLU A 189 10.74 12.14 5.29
CA GLU A 189 11.24 13.52 5.44
C GLU A 189 10.70 14.40 4.29
N ASP A 190 11.58 14.94 3.45
CA ASP A 190 11.22 15.76 2.28
C ASP A 190 11.07 14.94 0.99
N ASP A 191 11.37 13.64 1.02
CA ASP A 191 11.36 12.77 -0.16
C ASP A 191 10.01 12.10 -0.36
N VAL A 192 9.61 11.97 -1.62
CA VAL A 192 8.40 11.25 -2.03
C VAL A 192 8.80 9.89 -2.59
N ARG A 193 8.28 8.83 -1.97
CA ARG A 193 8.51 7.46 -2.39
C ARG A 193 7.23 6.81 -2.89
N PHE A 194 7.28 6.32 -4.12
CA PHE A 194 6.27 5.45 -4.70
C PHE A 194 6.71 4.01 -4.51
N TYR A 195 5.82 3.11 -4.11
CA TYR A 195 6.15 1.69 -4.11
C TYR A 195 4.97 0.82 -4.54
N ILE A 196 5.32 -0.35 -5.03
CA ILE A 196 4.42 -1.44 -5.38
C ILE A 196 4.85 -2.65 -4.58
N ALA A 197 3.89 -3.41 -4.06
CA ALA A 197 4.11 -4.62 -3.29
C ALA A 197 3.15 -5.75 -3.71
N GLY A 198 3.50 -6.98 -3.32
CA GLY A 198 2.81 -8.20 -3.70
C GLY A 198 3.33 -9.44 -2.98
N GLY A 199 2.73 -10.60 -3.23
CA GLY A 199 3.07 -11.86 -2.59
C GLY A 199 2.15 -12.15 -1.41
N ASP A 200 2.67 -12.46 -0.21
CA ASP A 200 1.83 -12.69 0.98
C ASP A 200 1.37 -11.38 1.63
N CYS A 201 0.60 -10.58 0.89
CA CYS A 201 0.05 -9.30 1.34
C CYS A 201 -0.88 -9.36 2.56
N PRO A 202 -1.61 -10.46 2.84
CA PRO A 202 -2.27 -10.65 4.13
C PRO A 202 -1.31 -10.60 5.33
N LEU A 203 -0.04 -11.02 5.16
CA LEU A 203 1.01 -10.99 6.20
C LEU A 203 2.01 -9.82 6.06
N GLY A 204 1.69 -8.82 5.22
CA GLY A 204 2.51 -7.62 5.07
C GLY A 204 3.33 -7.54 3.78
N CYS A 205 2.99 -8.33 2.75
CA CYS A 205 3.63 -8.41 1.43
C CYS A 205 5.12 -8.77 1.50
N GLU A 206 5.50 -9.86 0.84
CA GLU A 206 6.89 -10.36 0.90
C GLU A 206 7.82 -9.63 -0.07
N GLN A 207 7.24 -9.01 -1.10
CA GLN A 207 7.99 -8.42 -2.20
C GLN A 207 7.53 -7.00 -2.44
N PHE A 208 8.49 -6.12 -2.70
CA PHE A 208 8.22 -4.73 -3.02
C PHE A 208 9.30 -4.15 -3.95
N THR A 209 8.91 -3.12 -4.68
CA THR A 209 9.81 -2.24 -5.41
C THR A 209 9.35 -0.82 -5.22
N GLY A 210 10.26 0.15 -5.25
CA GLY A 210 9.87 1.54 -5.15
C GLY A 210 10.89 2.50 -5.74
N TRP A 211 10.44 3.73 -5.90
CA TRP A 211 11.16 4.83 -6.53
C TRP A 211 11.06 6.04 -5.62
N THR A 212 12.21 6.59 -5.26
CA THR A 212 12.29 7.74 -4.35
C THR A 212 12.76 8.97 -5.11
N PHE A 213 12.06 10.07 -4.90
CA PHE A 213 12.34 11.35 -5.52
C PHE A 213 12.46 12.41 -4.44
N ASN A 214 13.48 13.24 -4.54
CA ASN A 214 13.52 14.50 -3.81
C ASN A 214 12.74 15.55 -4.57
N VAL A 215 11.96 16.35 -3.83
CA VAL A 215 11.32 17.55 -4.37
C VAL A 215 11.81 18.74 -3.56
N SER A 216 12.60 19.60 -4.19
CA SER A 216 13.13 20.82 -3.54
C SER A 216 12.04 21.87 -3.31
N GLU A 217 12.35 22.87 -2.48
CA GLU A 217 11.48 24.06 -2.26
C GLU A 217 11.20 24.85 -3.56
N THR A 218 12.04 24.72 -4.58
CA THR A 218 11.85 25.34 -5.89
C THR A 218 11.16 24.42 -6.90
N CYS A 219 10.58 23.31 -6.44
CA CYS A 219 9.92 22.28 -7.25
C CYS A 219 10.85 21.60 -8.29
N GLU A 220 12.17 21.70 -8.12
CA GLU A 220 13.11 20.86 -8.86
C GLU A 220 13.02 19.44 -8.31
N VAL A 221 12.92 18.47 -9.22
CA VAL A 221 12.80 17.05 -8.91
C VAL A 221 14.13 16.37 -9.22
N SER A 222 14.58 15.52 -8.31
CA SER A 222 15.72 14.64 -8.57
C SER A 222 15.42 13.21 -8.13
N PHE A 223 15.70 12.26 -9.01
CA PHE A 223 15.61 10.85 -8.68
C PHE A 223 16.75 10.43 -7.73
N LEU A 224 16.39 9.86 -6.57
CA LEU A 224 17.35 9.52 -5.52
C LEU A 224 17.74 8.04 -5.48
N ASP A 225 16.78 7.10 -5.62
CA ASP A 225 17.11 5.67 -5.50
C ASP A 225 16.08 4.68 -6.08
N VAL A 226 16.59 3.52 -6.52
CA VAL A 226 15.94 2.19 -6.48
C VAL A 226 16.88 1.33 -5.64
N PRO A 227 16.47 0.73 -4.50
CA PRO A 227 17.37 0.13 -3.52
C PRO A 227 18.52 -0.64 -4.20
N GLU A 228 19.76 -0.15 -3.98
CA GLU A 228 20.98 -0.60 -4.64
C GLU A 228 21.21 -2.12 -4.56
N PHE A 229 21.66 -2.70 -5.68
CA PHE A 229 22.21 -4.04 -5.74
C PHE A 229 23.53 -4.13 -4.97
N ASP A 230 23.46 -4.49 -3.69
CA ASP A 230 24.65 -4.76 -2.88
C ASP A 230 25.15 -6.20 -3.11
N SER A 231 26.09 -6.33 -4.05
CA SER A 231 26.71 -7.62 -4.41
C SER A 231 27.44 -8.33 -3.25
N ASP A 232 27.87 -7.58 -2.23
CA ASP A 232 28.56 -8.12 -1.04
C ASP A 232 27.57 -8.73 -0.05
N ARG A 233 26.31 -8.29 -0.07
CA ARG A 233 25.22 -8.88 0.71
C ARG A 233 24.64 -10.16 0.09
N ILE A 234 25.00 -10.50 -1.16
CA ILE A 234 24.59 -11.76 -1.78
C ILE A 234 25.31 -12.94 -1.12
N VAL A 235 24.54 -13.73 -0.36
CA VAL A 235 24.96 -14.97 0.29
C VAL A 235 24.28 -16.15 -0.39
N VAL A 236 25.04 -17.22 -0.64
CA VAL A 236 24.53 -18.45 -1.28
C VAL A 236 24.76 -19.62 -0.33
N TYR A 237 23.69 -20.33 0.03
CA TYR A 237 23.72 -21.41 1.02
C TYR A 237 22.65 -22.49 0.78
N PRO A 238 22.85 -23.73 1.26
CA PRO A 238 24.11 -24.25 1.78
C PRO A 238 25.18 -24.32 0.67
N ASN A 239 26.44 -24.18 1.06
CA ASN A 239 27.58 -24.39 0.17
C ASN A 239 28.69 -25.08 0.98
N PRO A 240 28.92 -26.40 0.82
CA PRO A 240 28.38 -27.26 -0.25
C PRO A 240 26.87 -27.56 -0.16
N ALA A 241 26.21 -27.70 -1.31
CA ALA A 241 24.81 -28.10 -1.46
C ALA A 241 24.68 -29.57 -1.89
N THR A 242 23.58 -30.21 -1.51
CA THR A 242 23.24 -31.58 -1.95
C THR A 242 21.95 -31.57 -2.76
N ASP A 243 20.89 -30.96 -2.23
CA ASP A 243 19.58 -30.96 -2.89
C ASP A 243 19.18 -29.55 -3.37
N LEU A 244 19.40 -28.54 -2.53
CA LEU A 244 18.91 -27.18 -2.75
C LEU A 244 20.02 -26.15 -2.54
N LEU A 245 19.99 -25.10 -3.34
CA LEU A 245 20.86 -23.93 -3.25
C LEU A 245 20.00 -22.67 -3.14
N LYS A 246 20.11 -21.94 -2.02
CA LYS A 246 19.37 -20.72 -1.71
C LYS A 246 20.25 -19.48 -1.83
N ILE A 247 19.67 -18.37 -2.28
CA ILE A 247 20.32 -17.06 -2.42
C ILE A 247 19.63 -16.07 -1.47
N GLN A 248 20.38 -15.24 -0.77
CA GLN A 248 19.86 -14.22 0.16
C GLN A 248 20.64 -12.91 0.06
N GLY A 249 19.94 -11.78 0.25
CA GLY A 249 20.50 -10.43 0.27
C GLY A 249 20.50 -9.73 -1.10
N GLY A 250 21.02 -8.49 -1.16
CA GLY A 250 21.36 -7.76 -2.40
C GLY A 250 20.25 -7.02 -3.16
N GLY A 251 19.07 -6.77 -2.56
CA GLY A 251 17.95 -6.09 -3.24
C GLY A 251 16.79 -7.04 -3.57
N THR A 252 15.71 -6.52 -4.14
CA THR A 252 14.43 -7.23 -4.14
C THR A 252 14.23 -8.27 -5.26
N SER A 253 15.14 -8.46 -6.25
CA SER A 253 15.39 -9.75 -6.98
C SER A 253 16.51 -9.81 -8.01
N PHE A 254 16.80 -11.06 -8.44
CA PHE A 254 17.86 -11.44 -9.36
C PHE A 254 17.42 -12.45 -10.43
N THR A 255 18.02 -12.35 -11.61
CA THR A 255 18.12 -13.47 -12.57
C THR A 255 19.30 -14.36 -12.18
N LEU A 256 19.02 -15.65 -12.01
CA LEU A 256 20.02 -16.67 -11.69
C LEU A 256 20.40 -17.46 -12.93
N LYS A 257 21.71 -17.60 -13.18
CA LYS A 257 22.25 -18.50 -14.20
C LYS A 257 23.34 -19.37 -13.61
N LEU A 258 23.25 -20.67 -13.80
CA LEU A 258 24.24 -21.62 -13.32
C LEU A 258 25.12 -22.08 -14.48
N PHE A 259 26.43 -22.13 -14.26
CA PHE A 259 27.41 -22.56 -15.24
C PHE A 259 28.30 -23.66 -14.68
N THR A 260 28.67 -24.61 -15.53
CA THR A 260 29.77 -25.53 -15.25
C THR A 260 31.13 -24.81 -15.37
N MET A 261 32.21 -25.41 -14.85
CA MET A 261 33.56 -24.81 -14.91
C MET A 261 34.11 -24.66 -16.35
N ASP A 262 33.60 -25.44 -17.30
CA ASP A 262 33.90 -25.31 -18.74
C ASP A 262 33.02 -24.25 -19.45
N GLY A 263 32.18 -23.53 -18.71
CA GLY A 263 31.40 -22.38 -19.19
C GLY A 263 30.06 -22.75 -19.83
N ARG A 264 29.62 -24.01 -19.75
CA ARG A 264 28.31 -24.43 -20.25
C ARG A 264 27.22 -23.92 -19.31
N GLN A 265 26.31 -23.10 -19.83
CA GLN A 265 25.10 -22.69 -19.11
C GLN A 265 24.21 -23.92 -18.86
N LEU A 266 23.78 -24.07 -17.62
CA LEU A 266 22.74 -24.99 -17.21
C LEU A 266 21.49 -24.17 -16.94
N GLU A 267 20.33 -24.70 -17.30
CA GLU A 267 19.04 -24.15 -16.88
C GLU A 267 18.69 -24.81 -15.54
N PRO A 268 18.95 -24.15 -14.39
CA PRO A 268 18.60 -24.70 -13.10
C PRO A 268 17.08 -24.89 -12.99
N ASN A 269 16.65 -26.00 -12.39
CA ASN A 269 15.25 -26.17 -12.04
C ASN A 269 14.95 -25.29 -10.83
N MET A 270 14.32 -24.16 -11.06
CA MET A 270 13.95 -23.21 -10.02
C MET A 270 12.79 -23.78 -9.20
N ILE A 271 12.98 -23.93 -7.89
CA ILE A 271 11.91 -24.37 -6.96
C ILE A 271 11.19 -23.16 -6.33
N ALA A 272 11.90 -22.04 -6.22
CA ALA A 272 11.39 -20.71 -5.83
C ALA A 272 12.33 -19.63 -6.40
N GLU A 273 11.95 -18.35 -6.38
CA GLU A 273 12.75 -17.26 -6.98
C GLU A 273 14.22 -17.24 -6.57
N ASN A 274 14.50 -17.55 -5.30
CA ASN A 274 15.84 -17.55 -4.73
C ASN A 274 16.34 -18.96 -4.39
N THR A 275 15.73 -20.01 -4.95
CA THR A 275 16.10 -21.41 -4.66
C THR A 275 16.21 -22.25 -5.94
N ILE A 276 17.39 -22.82 -6.15
CA ILE A 276 17.71 -23.72 -7.24
C ILE A 276 17.71 -25.17 -6.73
N ASP A 277 17.00 -26.07 -7.42
CA ASP A 277 17.18 -27.52 -7.31
C ASP A 277 18.51 -27.91 -7.94
N VAL A 278 19.39 -28.51 -7.13
CA VAL A 278 20.68 -29.04 -7.58
C VAL A 278 20.77 -30.56 -7.47
N SER A 279 19.72 -31.24 -7.01
CA SER A 279 19.72 -32.69 -6.73
C SER A 279 20.02 -33.56 -7.96
N GLY A 280 19.72 -33.06 -9.16
CA GLY A 280 19.97 -33.73 -10.44
C GLY A 280 21.35 -33.45 -11.04
N LEU A 281 22.19 -32.64 -10.40
CA LEU A 281 23.51 -32.25 -10.91
C LEU A 281 24.61 -33.18 -10.37
N ASN A 282 25.64 -33.40 -11.18
CA ASN A 282 26.79 -34.20 -10.75
C ASN A 282 27.60 -33.43 -9.68
N ALA A 283 28.23 -34.16 -8.76
CA ALA A 283 29.15 -33.58 -7.79
C ALA A 283 30.27 -32.77 -8.49
N GLY A 284 30.52 -31.54 -8.04
CA GLY A 284 31.50 -30.67 -8.67
C GLY A 284 31.41 -29.19 -8.29
N LEU A 285 32.27 -28.39 -8.93
CA LEU A 285 32.29 -26.93 -8.82
C LEU A 285 31.40 -26.30 -9.89
N TYR A 286 30.66 -25.28 -9.50
CA TYR A 286 29.77 -24.52 -10.38
C TYR A 286 29.92 -23.02 -10.13
N VAL A 287 29.56 -22.22 -11.13
CA VAL A 287 29.52 -20.76 -11.04
C VAL A 287 28.06 -20.32 -11.12
N LEU A 288 27.56 -19.71 -10.06
CA LEU A 288 26.26 -19.05 -10.03
C LEU A 288 26.46 -17.58 -10.38
N LYS A 289 25.85 -17.12 -11.47
CA LYS A 289 25.71 -15.70 -11.80
C LYS A 289 24.37 -15.20 -11.30
N VAL A 290 24.42 -14.14 -10.50
CA VAL A 290 23.27 -13.43 -9.94
C VAL A 290 23.26 -12.05 -10.60
N THR A 291 22.20 -11.70 -11.31
CA THR A 291 22.09 -10.42 -12.03
C THR A 291 20.85 -9.67 -11.54
N ASP A 292 20.98 -8.41 -11.15
CA ASP A 292 19.84 -7.60 -10.72
C ASP A 292 19.01 -7.10 -11.92
N LEU A 293 18.01 -6.27 -11.63
CA LEU A 293 17.14 -5.66 -12.64
C LEU A 293 17.81 -4.54 -13.44
N LYS A 294 18.88 -3.91 -12.92
CA LYS A 294 19.68 -2.90 -13.64
C LYS A 294 20.69 -3.55 -14.59
N GLY A 295 20.89 -4.87 -14.49
CA GLY A 295 21.86 -5.64 -15.28
C GLY A 295 23.22 -5.79 -14.61
N ASP A 296 23.38 -5.26 -13.39
CA ASP A 296 24.54 -5.47 -12.54
C ASP A 296 24.59 -6.93 -12.09
N SER A 297 25.78 -7.52 -12.06
CA SER A 297 25.90 -8.94 -11.77
C SER A 297 27.08 -9.30 -10.90
N VAL A 298 26.87 -10.29 -10.04
CA VAL A 298 27.91 -10.92 -9.22
C VAL A 298 27.98 -12.41 -9.53
N THR A 299 29.16 -12.98 -9.42
CA THR A 299 29.38 -14.43 -9.53
C THR A 299 29.77 -15.01 -8.18
N LYS A 300 29.17 -16.14 -7.83
CA LYS A 300 29.48 -16.90 -6.61
C LYS A 300 29.84 -18.32 -7.00
N THR A 301 30.95 -18.82 -6.47
CA THR A 301 31.35 -20.22 -6.66
C THR A 301 30.61 -21.11 -5.65
N VAL A 302 29.99 -22.17 -6.14
CA VAL A 302 29.22 -23.12 -5.33
C VAL A 302 29.71 -24.55 -5.54
N ILE A 303 29.69 -25.34 -4.49
CA ILE A 303 30.09 -26.75 -4.46
C ILE A 303 28.82 -27.59 -4.35
N ILE A 304 28.64 -28.54 -5.27
CA ILE A 304 27.54 -29.53 -5.24
C ILE A 304 28.13 -30.89 -4.93
N ASN A 305 27.53 -31.62 -3.99
CA ASN A 305 27.96 -32.94 -3.50
C ASN A 305 27.22 -34.10 -4.16
#